data_AF-A0A1U7RSD4-F1
#
_entry.id   AF-A0A1U7RSD4-F1
#
_cell.length_a   1.000
_cell.length_b   1.000
_cell.length_c   1.000
_cell.angle_alpha   90.00
_cell.angle_beta   90.00
_cell.angle_gamma   90.00
#
_symmetry.space_group_name_H-M   'P 1'
#
loop_
_entity.id
_entity.type
_entity.pdbx_description
1 polymer ?
#
loop_
_entity_poly.entity_id
_entity_poly.type
_entity_poly.pdbx_seq_one_letter_code
_entity_poly.pdbx_strand_id
1 'polypeptide(L)'
;MEILPDAASLATKLKNTLIQYYNIEDSEWRPAKKTKDATVWRKPSKEFSGYLYKTQGVVEDVTNRIVDHIRPGSYRLHWDSLMTTMDIVEEFEENCCVMRYTTAGQLWNIIAPREFIDLSYTTQYEEGLLSCGLSLEFGEVRPNFVRGFNHPCGWFCVPLKDNPDQSLLTGFIQTELRGMLPQSAVDTAMASSLANFYSDLKKALKT
;
A
#
# COMPACT_ATOMS: atom_id res chain seq x y z
N MET A 1 23.28 -5.69 16.12
CA MET A 1 22.55 -6.38 15.05
C MET A 1 21.12 -6.44 15.53
N GLU A 2 20.28 -5.52 15.05
CA GLU A 2 18.86 -5.55 15.38
C GLU A 2 18.29 -6.83 14.76
N ILE A 3 17.72 -7.69 15.62
CA ILE A 3 17.14 -8.96 15.19
C ILE A 3 15.79 -8.61 14.58
N LEU A 4 15.57 -9.00 13.32
CA LEU A 4 14.27 -8.83 12.69
C LEU A 4 13.22 -9.62 13.49
N PRO A 5 12.03 -9.03 13.69
CA PRO A 5 10.96 -9.69 14.42
C PRO A 5 10.52 -10.98 13.72
N ASP A 6 9.91 -11.91 14.48
CA ASP A 6 9.36 -13.15 13.95
C ASP A 6 8.33 -12.86 12.84
N ALA A 7 8.76 -13.12 11.60
CA ALA A 7 8.02 -12.79 10.39
C ALA A 7 6.67 -13.53 10.35
N ALA A 8 6.59 -14.77 10.85
CA ALA A 8 5.36 -15.56 10.81
C ALA A 8 4.29 -15.00 11.76
N SER A 9 4.68 -14.64 12.98
CA SER A 9 3.80 -14.01 13.97
C SER A 9 3.30 -12.64 13.49
N LEU A 10 4.20 -11.82 12.92
CA LEU A 10 3.82 -10.53 12.35
C LEU A 10 2.88 -10.67 11.15
N ALA A 11 3.18 -11.57 10.21
CA ALA A 11 2.35 -11.84 9.05
C ALA A 11 0.91 -12.24 9.44
N THR A 12 0.78 -13.11 10.45
CA THR A 12 -0.53 -13.54 10.98
C THR A 12 -1.30 -12.39 11.60
N LYS A 13 -0.64 -11.59 12.45
CA LYS A 13 -1.26 -10.41 13.07
C LYS A 13 -1.70 -9.40 12.00
N LEU A 14 -0.83 -9.14 11.03
CA LEU A 14 -1.08 -8.20 9.95
C LEU A 14 -2.28 -8.62 9.09
N LYS A 15 -2.34 -9.90 8.66
CA LYS A 15 -3.49 -10.46 7.96
C LYS A 15 -4.80 -10.19 8.71
N ASN A 16 -4.82 -10.50 10.00
CA ASN A 16 -6.02 -10.32 10.83
C ASN A 16 -6.42 -8.85 10.96
N THR A 17 -5.46 -7.93 11.11
CA THR A 17 -5.72 -6.49 11.12
C THR A 17 -6.32 -6.00 9.80
N LEU A 18 -5.80 -6.45 8.66
CA LEU A 18 -6.35 -6.06 7.36
C LEU A 18 -7.76 -6.59 7.15
N ILE A 19 -8.06 -7.82 7.59
CA ILE A 19 -9.43 -8.37 7.57
C ILE A 19 -10.36 -7.52 8.45
N GLN A 20 -9.90 -7.06 9.61
CA GLN A 20 -10.68 -6.14 10.44
C GLN A 20 -10.95 -4.82 9.71
N TYR A 21 -9.97 -4.26 8.99
CA TYR A 21 -10.17 -3.04 8.19
C TYR A 21 -11.16 -3.24 7.06
N TYR A 22 -11.10 -4.41 6.39
CA TYR A 22 -12.02 -4.79 5.32
C TYR A 22 -13.48 -4.81 5.79
N ASN A 23 -13.71 -5.26 7.04
CA ASN A 23 -15.02 -5.36 7.66
C ASN A 23 -15.49 -4.09 8.38
N ILE A 24 -14.80 -2.95 8.22
CA ILE A 24 -15.28 -1.67 8.75
C ILE A 24 -16.49 -1.20 7.95
N GLU A 25 -17.59 -0.97 8.65
CA GLU A 25 -18.85 -0.44 8.11
C GLU A 25 -18.66 0.83 7.26
N ASP A 26 -19.39 0.92 6.14
CA ASP A 26 -19.26 2.03 5.20
C ASP A 26 -19.60 3.40 5.83
N SER A 27 -20.41 3.43 6.90
CA SER A 27 -20.77 4.64 7.65
C SER A 27 -19.60 5.30 8.38
N GLU A 28 -18.54 4.55 8.68
CA GLU A 28 -17.32 5.03 9.34
C GLU A 28 -16.39 5.80 8.39
N TRP A 29 -16.62 5.68 7.08
CA TRP A 29 -15.76 6.23 6.05
C TRP A 29 -16.26 7.57 5.53
N ARG A 30 -15.34 8.53 5.36
CA ARG A 30 -15.63 9.83 4.74
C ARG A 30 -14.98 9.91 3.35
N PRO A 31 -15.70 10.35 2.31
CA PRO A 31 -15.12 10.54 0.99
C PRO A 31 -13.90 11.48 1.02
N ALA A 32 -12.83 11.10 0.34
CA ALA A 32 -11.62 11.91 0.20
C ALA A 32 -11.37 12.33 -1.26
N LYS A 33 -11.54 11.41 -2.22
CA LYS A 33 -11.41 11.68 -3.64
C LYS A 33 -12.20 10.66 -4.45
N LYS A 34 -12.74 11.07 -5.60
CA LYS A 34 -13.39 10.17 -6.55
C LYS A 34 -12.87 10.48 -7.95
N THR A 35 -12.55 9.44 -8.69
CA THR A 35 -12.16 9.50 -10.10
C THR A 35 -13.01 8.51 -10.89
N LYS A 36 -12.76 8.39 -12.20
CA LYS A 36 -13.40 7.37 -13.03
C LYS A 36 -12.91 5.94 -12.71
N ASP A 37 -11.68 5.80 -12.21
CA ASP A 37 -11.03 4.50 -12.03
C ASP A 37 -11.10 4.01 -10.57
N ALA A 38 -11.20 4.92 -9.60
CA ALA A 38 -11.23 4.58 -8.18
C ALA A 38 -11.96 5.63 -7.33
N THR A 39 -12.45 5.17 -6.18
CA THR A 39 -12.93 6.02 -5.08
C THR A 39 -12.04 5.83 -3.86
N VAL A 40 -11.71 6.94 -3.20
CA VAL A 40 -10.86 7.01 -2.01
C VAL A 40 -11.67 7.60 -0.86
N TRP A 41 -11.62 6.93 0.28
CA TRP A 41 -12.19 7.36 1.54
C TRP A 41 -11.10 7.45 2.61
N ARG A 42 -11.43 8.11 3.71
CA ARG A 42 -10.59 8.19 4.89
C ARG A 42 -11.40 8.12 6.16
N LYS A 43 -10.75 7.65 7.22
CA LYS A 43 -11.22 7.77 8.61
C LYS A 43 -10.03 8.01 9.52
N PRO A 44 -10.21 8.61 10.71
CA PRO A 44 -9.12 8.76 11.67
C PRO A 44 -8.44 7.42 11.95
N SER A 45 -7.11 7.41 11.92
CA SER A 45 -6.28 6.26 12.28
C SER A 45 -6.35 6.03 13.79
N LYS A 46 -6.18 4.76 14.19
CA LYS A 46 -5.98 4.39 15.60
C LYS A 46 -4.50 4.17 15.95
N GLU A 47 -3.62 4.20 14.95
CA GLU A 47 -2.19 3.88 15.09
C GLU A 47 -1.34 5.16 15.24
N PHE A 48 -1.77 6.27 14.63
CA PHE A 48 -1.07 7.55 14.68
C PHE A 48 -2.01 8.75 14.52
N SER A 49 -1.48 9.96 14.70
CA SER A 49 -2.22 11.22 14.45
C SER A 49 -2.35 11.48 12.95
N GLY A 50 -3.28 10.77 12.31
CA GLY A 50 -3.54 10.88 10.88
C GLY A 50 -4.74 10.04 10.46
N TYR A 51 -4.71 9.52 9.24
CA TYR A 51 -5.84 8.83 8.63
C TYR A 51 -5.47 7.43 8.14
N LEU A 52 -6.40 6.50 8.31
CA LEU A 52 -6.48 5.28 7.52
C LEU A 52 -7.28 5.61 6.26
N TYR A 53 -6.71 5.31 5.10
CA TYR A 53 -7.37 5.46 3.80
C TYR A 53 -7.87 4.11 3.29
N LYS A 54 -9.10 4.09 2.78
CA LYS A 54 -9.65 2.99 1.98
C LYS A 54 -9.70 3.47 0.54
N THR A 55 -9.33 2.63 -0.41
CA THR A 55 -9.49 2.92 -1.84
C THR A 55 -10.03 1.69 -2.54
N GLN A 56 -10.89 1.88 -3.53
CA GLN A 56 -11.53 0.78 -4.24
C GLN A 56 -11.74 1.12 -5.71
N GLY A 57 -11.49 0.15 -6.59
CA GLY A 57 -11.67 0.26 -8.04
C GLY A 57 -11.69 -1.12 -8.69
N VAL A 58 -12.30 -1.19 -9.87
CA VAL A 58 -12.29 -2.40 -10.71
C VAL A 58 -11.09 -2.35 -11.64
N VAL A 59 -10.36 -3.45 -11.72
CA VAL A 59 -9.21 -3.62 -12.62
C VAL A 59 -9.54 -4.70 -13.65
N GLU A 60 -9.27 -4.40 -14.92
CA GLU A 60 -9.58 -5.27 -16.07
C GLU A 60 -8.50 -6.35 -16.26
N ASP A 61 -8.33 -7.20 -15.23
CA ASP A 61 -7.41 -8.34 -15.25
C ASP A 61 -7.74 -9.35 -14.14
N VAL A 62 -7.12 -10.53 -14.19
CA VAL A 62 -7.27 -11.60 -13.20
C VAL A 62 -6.43 -11.34 -11.94
N THR A 63 -6.93 -11.81 -10.80
CA THR A 63 -6.36 -11.56 -9.47
C THR A 63 -4.85 -11.81 -9.38
N ASN A 64 -4.35 -12.93 -9.91
CA ASN A 64 -2.93 -13.28 -9.82
C ASN A 64 -2.05 -12.26 -10.54
N ARG A 65 -2.38 -11.91 -11.79
CA ARG A 65 -1.61 -10.94 -12.58
C ARG A 65 -1.61 -9.57 -11.91
N ILE A 66 -2.74 -9.13 -11.37
CA ILE A 66 -2.83 -7.86 -10.63
C ILE A 66 -1.91 -7.88 -9.41
N VAL A 67 -1.99 -8.92 -8.59
CA VAL A 67 -1.23 -8.98 -7.35
C VAL A 67 0.28 -9.13 -7.61
N ASP A 68 0.67 -9.85 -8.66
CA ASP A 68 2.08 -9.92 -9.09
C ASP A 68 2.65 -8.54 -9.48
N HIS A 69 1.81 -7.64 -10.00
CA HIS A 69 2.21 -6.25 -10.26
C HIS A 69 2.24 -5.37 -8.99
N ILE A 70 1.55 -5.77 -7.92
CA ILE A 70 1.47 -4.99 -6.67
C ILE A 70 2.56 -5.37 -5.68
N ARG A 71 2.89 -6.67 -5.60
CA ARG A 71 3.89 -7.23 -4.68
C ARG A 71 5.27 -6.57 -4.86
N PRO A 72 6.12 -6.58 -3.82
CA PRO A 72 7.52 -6.19 -3.94
C PRO A 72 8.19 -6.89 -5.13
N GLY A 73 8.79 -6.12 -6.04
CA GLY A 73 9.45 -6.67 -7.21
C GLY A 73 9.62 -5.67 -8.35
N SER A 74 10.26 -6.13 -9.42
CA SER A 74 10.56 -5.32 -10.61
C SER A 74 9.31 -4.79 -11.31
N TYR A 75 8.23 -5.59 -11.35
CA TYR A 75 6.96 -5.13 -11.92
C TYR A 75 6.45 -3.90 -11.20
N ARG A 76 6.36 -3.95 -9.86
CA ARG A 76 5.89 -2.83 -9.05
C ARG A 76 6.69 -1.56 -9.28
N LEU A 77 8.02 -1.65 -9.25
CA LEU A 77 8.90 -0.52 -9.49
C LEU A 77 8.75 0.06 -10.90
N HIS A 78 8.45 -0.77 -11.90
CA HIS A 78 8.38 -0.34 -13.29
C HIS A 78 7.18 0.58 -13.57
N TRP A 79 6.03 0.32 -12.95
CA TRP A 79 4.81 1.06 -13.25
C TRP A 79 4.41 2.09 -12.21
N ASP A 80 4.78 1.91 -10.94
CA ASP A 80 4.37 2.82 -9.87
C ASP A 80 5.15 4.13 -9.96
N SER A 81 4.52 5.16 -10.51
CA SER A 81 5.14 6.46 -10.78
C SER A 81 5.62 7.19 -9.52
N LEU A 82 5.15 6.80 -8.33
CA LEU A 82 5.61 7.37 -7.07
C LEU A 82 6.91 6.71 -6.60
N MET A 83 7.16 5.45 -6.96
CA MET A 83 8.33 4.70 -6.51
C MET A 83 9.57 5.04 -7.35
N THR A 84 10.70 5.31 -6.67
CA THR A 84 11.96 5.66 -7.34
C THR A 84 13.03 4.58 -7.24
N THR A 85 12.99 3.77 -6.19
CA THR A 85 13.85 2.59 -6.02
C THR A 85 13.10 1.53 -5.25
N MET A 86 13.49 0.26 -5.41
CA MET A 86 12.99 -0.84 -4.59
C MET A 86 14.07 -1.92 -4.49
N ASP A 87 14.37 -2.33 -3.27
CA ASP A 87 15.35 -3.37 -2.96
C ASP A 87 14.69 -4.39 -2.02
N ILE A 88 14.75 -5.68 -2.34
CA ILE A 88 14.45 -6.73 -1.36
C ILE A 88 15.66 -6.81 -0.42
N VAL A 89 15.43 -6.55 0.86
CA VAL A 89 16.46 -6.52 1.91
C VAL A 89 16.68 -7.91 2.48
N GLU A 90 15.58 -8.64 2.70
CA GLU A 90 15.59 -10.00 3.22
C GLU A 90 14.39 -10.76 2.67
N GLU A 91 14.58 -12.03 2.35
CA GLU A 91 13.52 -12.92 1.88
C GLU A 91 13.37 -14.05 2.90
N PHE A 92 12.15 -14.27 3.38
CA PHE A 92 11.85 -15.33 4.34
C PHE A 92 11.26 -16.55 3.62
N GLU A 93 10.21 -16.31 2.84
CA GLU A 93 9.48 -17.29 2.02
C GLU A 93 9.06 -16.61 0.71
N GLU A 94 8.64 -17.37 -0.30
CA GLU A 94 8.24 -16.84 -1.62
C GLU A 94 7.16 -15.74 -1.53
N ASN A 95 6.33 -15.78 -0.50
CA ASN A 95 5.26 -14.83 -0.25
C ASN A 95 5.56 -13.83 0.90
N CYS A 96 6.77 -13.83 1.47
CA CYS A 96 7.12 -13.03 2.64
C CYS A 96 8.56 -12.49 2.55
N CYS A 97 8.69 -11.15 2.55
CA CYS A 97 10.00 -10.49 2.49
C CYS A 97 10.02 -9.17 3.26
N VAL A 98 11.21 -8.68 3.58
CA VAL A 98 11.44 -7.28 3.93
C VAL A 98 11.94 -6.56 2.69
N MET A 99 11.30 -5.45 2.34
CA MET A 99 11.69 -4.61 1.22
C MET A 99 11.93 -3.17 1.67
N ARG A 100 12.87 -2.50 1.01
CA ARG A 100 13.13 -1.08 1.16
C ARG A 100 12.83 -0.39 -0.14
N TYR A 101 12.04 0.68 -0.09
CA TYR A 101 11.72 1.47 -1.27
C TYR A 101 11.78 2.96 -0.98
N THR A 102 11.95 3.74 -2.05
CA THR A 102 11.94 5.20 -1.97
C THR A 102 10.83 5.77 -2.83
N THR A 103 10.34 6.95 -2.44
CA THR A 103 9.34 7.69 -3.20
C THR A 103 9.89 9.02 -3.68
N ALA A 104 9.45 9.45 -4.86
CA ALA A 104 9.67 10.80 -5.34
C ALA A 104 9.05 11.84 -4.38
N GLY A 105 9.53 13.09 -4.48
CA GLY A 105 8.86 14.20 -3.80
C GLY A 105 7.48 14.45 -4.39
N GLN A 106 6.55 14.88 -3.54
CA GLN A 106 5.15 15.09 -3.92
C GLN A 106 4.74 16.55 -3.75
N LEU A 107 3.72 16.98 -4.51
CA LEU A 107 3.20 18.35 -4.50
C LEU A 107 4.31 19.40 -4.71
N TRP A 108 5.05 19.29 -5.82
CA TRP A 108 6.19 20.17 -6.12
C TRP A 108 7.22 20.23 -4.97
N ASN A 109 7.52 19.08 -4.37
CA ASN A 109 8.44 18.90 -3.25
C ASN A 109 8.04 19.61 -1.94
N ILE A 110 6.78 20.00 -1.77
CA ILE A 110 6.25 20.34 -0.43
C ILE A 110 6.42 19.15 0.51
N ILE A 111 6.22 17.94 -0.02
CA ILE A 111 6.59 16.70 0.66
C ILE A 111 7.87 16.20 -0.01
N ALA A 112 8.99 16.29 0.72
CA ALA A 112 10.28 15.77 0.26
C ALA A 112 10.24 14.23 0.05
N PRO A 113 11.21 13.66 -0.67
CA PRO A 113 11.33 12.21 -0.82
C PRO A 113 11.28 11.45 0.50
N ARG A 114 10.71 10.24 0.47
CA ARG A 114 10.62 9.34 1.62
C ARG A 114 11.28 8.01 1.31
N GLU A 115 11.77 7.36 2.35
CA GLU A 115 12.10 5.94 2.31
C GLU A 115 11.25 5.17 3.31
N PHE A 116 11.02 3.89 3.00
CA PHE A 116 10.25 2.96 3.80
C PHE A 116 10.99 1.62 3.83
N ILE A 117 10.87 0.89 4.95
CA ILE A 117 11.36 -0.46 5.09
C ILE A 117 10.21 -1.27 5.66
N ASP A 118 9.62 -2.12 4.83
CA ASP A 118 8.36 -2.79 5.12
C ASP A 118 8.55 -4.30 5.06
N LEU A 119 8.00 -4.98 6.06
CA LEU A 119 7.59 -6.37 5.88
C LEU A 119 6.46 -6.39 4.87
N SER A 120 6.53 -7.30 3.90
CA SER A 120 5.46 -7.59 2.94
C SER A 120 5.11 -9.06 3.00
N TYR A 121 3.82 -9.35 3.07
CA TYR A 121 3.28 -10.70 3.12
C TYR A 121 2.10 -10.86 2.16
N THR A 122 2.08 -11.95 1.38
CA THR A 122 0.96 -12.27 0.49
C THR A 122 0.34 -13.62 0.86
N THR A 123 -0.98 -13.68 0.90
CA THR A 123 -1.73 -14.85 1.33
C THR A 123 -3.07 -14.94 0.60
N GLN A 124 -3.67 -16.13 0.62
CA GLN A 124 -5.03 -16.34 0.13
C GLN A 124 -6.04 -15.57 0.98
N TYR A 125 -7.01 -14.94 0.30
CA TYR A 125 -8.19 -14.32 0.90
C TYR A 125 -9.42 -14.63 0.04
N GLU A 126 -10.36 -15.40 0.59
CA GLU A 126 -11.51 -15.92 -0.18
C GLU A 126 -11.06 -16.56 -1.51
N GLU A 127 -11.72 -16.24 -2.62
CA GLU A 127 -11.38 -16.66 -3.99
C GLU A 127 -10.23 -15.83 -4.61
N GLY A 128 -9.61 -14.94 -3.83
CA GLY A 128 -8.56 -14.06 -4.29
C GLY A 128 -7.39 -13.98 -3.32
N LEU A 129 -6.76 -12.82 -3.27
CA LEU A 129 -5.49 -12.64 -2.58
C LEU A 129 -5.49 -11.37 -1.74
N LEU A 130 -4.73 -11.43 -0.64
CA LEU A 130 -4.34 -10.29 0.17
C LEU A 130 -2.82 -10.14 0.09
N SER A 131 -2.35 -8.97 -0.32
CA SER A 131 -0.94 -8.56 -0.19
C SER A 131 -0.86 -7.40 0.80
N CYS A 132 -0.24 -7.61 1.96
CA CYS A 132 -0.22 -6.64 3.06
C CYS A 132 1.20 -6.33 3.54
N GLY A 133 1.37 -5.17 4.15
CA GLY A 133 2.66 -4.75 4.70
C GLY A 133 2.57 -3.89 5.95
N LEU A 134 3.71 -3.77 6.63
CA LEU A 134 3.92 -2.98 7.84
C LEU A 134 5.39 -2.55 7.89
N SER A 135 5.65 -1.27 8.19
CA SER A 135 7.02 -0.80 8.39
C SER A 135 7.68 -1.43 9.61
N LEU A 136 8.96 -1.74 9.45
CA LEU A 136 9.84 -2.19 10.51
C LEU A 136 10.78 -1.06 10.91
N GLU A 137 10.99 -0.90 12.23
CA GLU A 137 12.08 -0.07 12.74
C GLU A 137 13.38 -0.85 12.61
N PHE A 138 13.98 -0.76 11.43
CA PHE A 138 15.17 -1.50 11.05
C PHE A 138 16.07 -0.63 10.17
N GLY A 139 17.39 -0.75 10.36
CA GLY A 139 18.40 -0.23 9.45
C GLY A 139 18.56 1.31 9.42
N GLU A 140 19.71 1.76 8.94
CA GLU A 140 20.05 3.19 8.89
C GLU A 140 19.18 3.98 7.90
N VAL A 141 18.94 5.25 8.24
CA VAL A 141 18.21 6.17 7.38
C VAL A 141 19.12 6.67 6.26
N ARG A 142 18.72 6.48 5.00
CA ARG A 142 19.54 6.94 3.86
C ARG A 142 19.62 8.47 3.85
N PRO A 143 20.79 9.06 3.49
CA PRO A 143 20.91 10.50 3.30
C PRO A 143 19.89 11.01 2.28
N ASN A 144 19.37 12.22 2.52
CA ASN A 144 18.38 12.92 1.67
C ASN A 144 16.95 12.34 1.70
N PHE A 145 16.67 11.34 2.53
CA PHE A 145 15.33 10.81 2.72
C PHE A 145 14.87 11.01 4.17
N VAL A 146 13.58 11.25 4.35
CA VAL A 146 12.93 11.08 5.65
C VAL A 146 12.37 9.66 5.68
N ARG A 147 12.68 8.88 6.73
CA ARG A 147 12.07 7.57 6.96
C ARG A 147 10.59 7.76 7.29
N GLY A 148 9.71 7.43 6.35
CA GLY A 148 8.29 7.32 6.62
C GLY A 148 7.98 6.03 7.38
N PHE A 149 6.74 5.88 7.83
CA PHE A 149 6.28 4.68 8.51
C PHE A 149 4.90 4.28 8.01
N ASN A 150 4.80 3.14 7.35
CA ASN A 150 3.54 2.50 7.05
C ASN A 150 3.09 1.72 8.28
N HIS A 151 2.03 2.18 8.90
CA HIS A 151 1.21 1.35 9.79
C HIS A 151 0.52 0.25 8.96
N PRO A 152 -0.17 -0.74 9.56
CA PRO A 152 -0.76 -1.86 8.83
C PRO A 152 -1.50 -1.41 7.56
N CYS A 153 -1.10 -1.96 6.42
CA CYS A 153 -1.61 -1.58 5.10
C CYS A 153 -1.65 -2.80 4.17
N GLY A 154 -2.35 -2.68 3.03
CA GLY A 154 -2.43 -3.79 2.07
C GLY A 154 -3.52 -3.64 1.02
N TRP A 155 -3.55 -4.63 0.13
CA TRP A 155 -4.41 -4.72 -1.03
C TRP A 155 -5.12 -6.07 -1.07
N PHE A 156 -6.44 -6.02 -1.04
CA PHE A 156 -7.32 -7.15 -1.33
C PHE A 156 -7.65 -7.13 -2.82
N CYS A 157 -7.47 -8.26 -3.50
CA CYS A 157 -7.85 -8.42 -4.88
C CYS A 157 -8.69 -9.69 -5.02
N VAL A 158 -9.94 -9.56 -5.42
CA VAL A 158 -10.88 -10.67 -5.57
C VAL A 158 -11.56 -10.60 -6.94
N PRO A 159 -11.88 -11.74 -7.58
CA PRO A 159 -12.58 -11.73 -8.86
C PRO A 159 -13.98 -11.11 -8.71
N LEU A 160 -14.46 -10.40 -9.73
CA LEU A 160 -15.85 -9.96 -9.77
C LEU A 160 -16.76 -11.17 -10.03
N LYS A 161 -17.82 -11.31 -9.22
CA LYS A 161 -18.75 -12.45 -9.29
C LYS A 161 -19.34 -12.67 -10.68
N ASP A 162 -19.65 -11.57 -11.38
CA ASP A 162 -20.30 -11.61 -12.69
C ASP A 162 -19.30 -11.53 -13.86
N ASN A 163 -18.02 -11.28 -13.59
CA ASN A 163 -16.99 -11.14 -14.62
C ASN A 163 -15.60 -11.55 -14.08
N PRO A 164 -15.21 -12.83 -14.16
CA PRO A 164 -13.97 -13.32 -13.59
C PRO A 164 -12.69 -12.80 -14.30
N ASP A 165 -12.83 -12.23 -15.49
CA ASP A 165 -11.73 -11.54 -16.20
C ASP A 165 -11.45 -10.14 -15.63
N GLN A 166 -12.20 -9.74 -14.61
CA GLN A 166 -12.06 -8.49 -13.88
C GLN A 166 -11.97 -8.76 -12.39
N SER A 167 -11.23 -7.92 -11.68
CA SER A 167 -11.06 -8.03 -10.24
C SER A 167 -11.42 -6.74 -9.53
N LEU A 168 -12.03 -6.87 -8.34
CA LEU A 168 -12.17 -5.77 -7.41
C LEU A 168 -10.90 -5.64 -6.59
N LEU A 169 -10.25 -4.49 -6.71
CA LEU A 169 -9.05 -4.15 -5.95
C LEU A 169 -9.40 -3.13 -4.87
N THR A 170 -9.23 -3.52 -3.60
CA THR A 170 -9.50 -2.71 -2.41
C THR A 170 -8.21 -2.52 -1.61
N GLY A 171 -7.74 -1.28 -1.48
CA GLY A 171 -6.55 -0.93 -0.72
C GLY A 171 -6.86 -0.27 0.62
N PHE A 172 -6.06 -0.59 1.63
CA PHE A 172 -6.03 0.07 2.93
C PHE A 172 -4.64 0.62 3.18
N ILE A 173 -4.48 1.93 3.25
CA ILE A 173 -3.18 2.59 3.33
C ILE A 173 -3.13 3.53 4.52
N GLN A 174 -2.08 3.42 5.33
CA GLN A 174 -1.98 4.06 6.63
C GLN A 174 -0.56 4.61 6.84
N THR A 175 -0.13 5.45 5.91
CA THR A 175 1.22 5.99 5.85
C THR A 175 1.36 7.23 6.74
N GLU A 176 2.30 7.17 7.68
CA GLU A 176 2.81 8.31 8.41
C GLU A 176 4.07 8.85 7.71
N LEU A 177 3.92 9.95 6.97
CA LEU A 177 5.03 10.54 6.21
C LEU A 177 6.12 11.15 7.11
N ARG A 178 5.81 11.45 8.38
CA ARG A 178 6.68 12.12 9.36
C ARG A 178 7.21 13.49 8.86
N GLY A 179 7.90 14.18 9.77
CA GLY A 179 8.38 15.55 9.57
C GLY A 179 7.30 16.61 9.79
N MET A 180 7.69 17.88 9.68
CA MET A 180 6.77 19.01 9.84
C MET A 180 6.05 19.32 8.52
N LEU A 181 4.93 18.64 8.29
CA LEU A 181 4.10 18.82 7.09
C LEU A 181 2.74 19.43 7.46
N PRO A 182 2.22 20.39 6.67
CA PRO A 182 0.82 20.79 6.80
C PRO A 182 -0.10 19.59 6.54
N GLN A 183 -1.06 19.32 7.43
CA GLN A 183 -1.97 18.18 7.29
C GLN A 183 -2.75 18.23 5.96
N SER A 184 -3.11 19.41 5.47
CA SER A 184 -3.77 19.59 4.17
C SER A 184 -2.92 19.11 2.99
N ALA A 185 -1.60 19.28 3.06
CA ALA A 185 -0.67 18.78 2.04
C ALA A 185 -0.59 17.24 2.10
N VAL A 186 -0.50 16.67 3.30
CA VAL A 186 -0.52 15.21 3.50
C VAL A 186 -1.81 14.61 2.94
N ASP A 187 -2.96 15.17 3.30
CA ASP A 187 -4.28 14.69 2.86
C ASP A 187 -4.41 14.71 1.33
N THR A 188 -3.96 15.80 0.71
CA THR A 188 -4.00 15.99 -0.75
C THR A 188 -3.09 14.99 -1.46
N ALA A 189 -1.88 14.79 -0.94
CA ALA A 189 -0.91 13.85 -1.50
C ALA A 189 -1.38 12.40 -1.37
N MET A 190 -1.86 11.99 -0.20
CA MET A 190 -2.36 10.63 0.05
C MET A 190 -3.54 10.32 -0.87
N ALA A 191 -4.57 11.17 -0.87
CA ALA A 191 -5.76 10.93 -1.70
C ALA A 191 -5.42 10.90 -3.21
N SER A 192 -4.48 11.75 -3.66
CA SER A 192 -4.06 11.77 -5.07
C SER A 192 -3.21 10.57 -5.44
N SER A 193 -2.30 10.13 -4.57
CA SER A 193 -1.45 8.96 -4.81
C SER A 193 -2.29 7.69 -4.95
N LEU A 194 -3.28 7.51 -4.07
CA LEU A 194 -4.18 6.35 -4.12
C LEU A 194 -5.04 6.35 -5.39
N ALA A 195 -5.51 7.50 -5.84
CA ALA A 195 -6.24 7.58 -7.10
C ALA A 195 -5.33 7.30 -8.31
N ASN A 196 -4.12 7.86 -8.32
CA ASN A 196 -3.16 7.67 -9.41
C ASN A 196 -2.67 6.22 -9.52
N PHE A 197 -2.53 5.52 -8.38
CA PHE A 197 -2.16 4.11 -8.32
C PHE A 197 -3.02 3.24 -9.26
N TYR A 198 -4.34 3.39 -9.24
CA TYR A 198 -5.23 2.63 -10.13
C TYR A 198 -5.02 3.00 -11.59
N SER A 199 -4.80 4.29 -11.87
CA SER A 199 -4.59 4.76 -13.23
C SER A 199 -3.28 4.26 -13.83
N ASP A 200 -2.22 4.15 -13.02
CA ASP A 200 -0.91 3.67 -13.46
C ASP A 200 -0.88 2.15 -13.58
N LEU A 201 -1.47 1.43 -12.60
CA LEU A 201 -1.63 -0.02 -12.67
C LEU A 201 -2.44 -0.43 -13.91
N LYS A 202 -3.54 0.27 -14.21
CA LYS A 202 -4.35 0.01 -15.41
C LYS A 202 -3.58 0.23 -16.71
N LYS A 203 -2.60 1.13 -16.75
CA LYS A 203 -1.74 1.31 -17.94
C LYS A 203 -0.75 0.13 -18.06
N ALA A 204 -0.18 -0.29 -16.94
CA ALA A 204 0.80 -1.39 -16.89
C ALA A 204 0.21 -2.74 -17.31
N LEU A 205 -1.03 -3.04 -16.91
CA LEU A 205 -1.66 -4.32 -17.25
C LEU A 205 -2.08 -4.43 -18.73
N LYS A 206 -2.05 -3.32 -19.48
CA LYS A 206 -2.32 -3.30 -20.92
C LYS A 206 -1.11 -3.64 -21.79
N THR A 207 0.07 -3.66 -21.20
CA THR A 207 1.32 -4.09 -21.85
C THR A 207 1.60 -5.55 -21.57
#